data_AF-A0A059CF39-F1
#
_entry.id   AF-A0A059CF39-F1
#
_cell.length_a   1.000
_cell.length_b   1.000
_cell.length_c   1.000
_cell.angle_alpha   90.00
_cell.angle_beta   90.00
_cell.angle_gamma   90.00
#
_symmetry.space_group_name_H-M   'P 1'
#
loop_
_entity.id
_entity.type
_entity.pdbx_description
1 polymer ?
#
loop_
_entity_poly.entity_id
_entity_poly.type
_entity_poly.pdbx_seq_one_letter_code
_entity_poly.pdbx_strand_id
1 'polypeptide(L)'
;MRPQILLLALFLAVLPLSAIAAIGPDIAGGIWEPIKDLKNEHIIAIAEFAVTDFNRKSHAGVVLKDIRGGDSAAGDSDYRYLLHLTVEQPPSCYKAVVLEYNWLHHWEVLSFDSETC
;
A
#
# COMPACT_ATOMS: atom_id res chain seq x y z
N MET A 1 -33.80 41.10 -4.78
CA MET A 1 -32.99 39.90 -4.45
C MET A 1 -32.97 39.75 -2.94
N ARG A 2 -33.52 38.66 -2.39
CA ARG A 2 -33.74 38.51 -0.94
C ARG A 2 -32.40 38.19 -0.24
N PRO A 3 -31.97 38.97 0.77
CA PRO A 3 -30.66 38.82 1.43
C PRO A 3 -30.51 37.47 2.15
N GLN A 4 -31.63 36.82 2.47
CA GLN A 4 -31.69 35.47 3.02
C GLN A 4 -31.13 34.40 2.06
N ILE A 5 -31.26 34.59 0.75
CA ILE A 5 -30.75 33.66 -0.26
C ILE A 5 -29.21 33.76 -0.35
N LEU A 6 -28.66 34.97 -0.18
CA LEU A 6 -27.21 35.21 -0.13
C LEU A 6 -26.58 34.64 1.14
N LEU A 7 -27.26 34.74 2.28
CA LEU A 7 -26.80 34.15 3.55
C LEU A 7 -26.84 32.62 3.53
N LEU A 8 -27.87 32.00 2.90
CA LEU A 8 -27.92 30.56 2.70
C LEU A 8 -26.81 30.06 1.76
N ALA A 9 -26.54 30.80 0.68
CA ALA A 9 -25.46 30.46 -0.26
C ALA A 9 -24.08 30.56 0.41
N LEU A 10 -23.89 31.50 1.33
CA LEU A 10 -22.64 31.66 2.08
C LEU A 10 -22.45 30.54 3.11
N PHE A 11 -23.52 30.07 3.79
CA PHE A 11 -23.43 28.94 4.72
C PHE A 11 -23.10 27.62 4.03
N LEU A 12 -23.57 27.42 2.80
CA LEU A 12 -23.25 26.23 1.98
C LEU A 12 -21.80 26.21 1.48
N ALA A 13 -21.14 27.38 1.42
CA ALA A 13 -19.76 27.52 0.98
C ALA A 13 -18.73 27.37 2.12
N VAL A 14 -19.18 27.31 3.39
CA VAL A 14 -18.33 27.25 4.59
C VAL A 14 -18.54 25.95 5.37
N LEU A 15 -18.75 24.82 4.68
CA LEU A 15 -18.37 23.52 5.23
C LEU A 15 -16.95 23.18 4.74
N PRO A 16 -15.89 23.57 5.46
CA PRO A 16 -14.55 23.15 5.09
C PRO A 16 -14.28 21.76 5.68
N LEU A 17 -13.76 20.92 4.81
CA LEU A 17 -12.57 20.10 5.03
C LEU A 17 -12.63 19.01 6.13
N SER A 18 -12.67 17.78 5.60
CA SER A 18 -11.72 16.72 5.93
C SER A 18 -11.68 16.26 7.38
N ALA A 19 -12.66 15.43 7.74
CA ALA A 19 -12.30 14.17 8.37
C ALA A 19 -11.98 13.16 7.24
N ILE A 20 -10.80 13.26 6.63
CA ILE A 20 -10.20 12.04 6.09
C ILE A 20 -9.77 11.29 7.35
N ALA A 21 -10.68 10.51 7.91
CA ALA A 21 -10.23 9.39 8.69
C ALA A 21 -9.29 8.65 7.74
N ALA A 22 -8.01 8.57 8.11
CA ALA A 22 -7.13 7.58 7.54
C ALA A 22 -7.76 6.24 7.92
N ILE A 23 -8.72 5.79 7.10
CA ILE A 23 -9.02 4.39 6.91
C ILE A 23 -7.75 3.89 6.24
N GLY A 24 -6.69 3.70 7.05
CA GLY A 24 -5.74 2.66 6.74
C GLY A 24 -6.58 1.42 6.47
N PRO A 25 -6.28 0.67 5.40
CA PRO A 25 -7.16 -0.37 4.87
C PRO A 25 -7.74 -1.14 6.04
N ASP A 26 -9.06 -1.02 6.23
CA ASP A 26 -9.80 -1.73 7.26
C ASP A 26 -9.49 -3.20 7.04
N ILE A 27 -8.62 -3.76 7.89
CA ILE A 27 -7.99 -5.06 7.64
C ILE A 27 -8.99 -6.15 8.05
N ALA A 28 -10.14 -6.19 7.39
CA ALA A 28 -10.99 -7.36 7.39
C ALA A 28 -10.19 -8.51 6.77
N GLY A 29 -9.80 -9.48 7.58
CA GLY A 29 -9.05 -10.67 7.19
C GLY A 29 -7.87 -10.92 8.13
N GLY A 30 -7.53 -12.19 8.34
CA GLY A 30 -6.27 -12.74 8.88
C GLY A 30 -5.54 -12.06 10.04
N ILE A 31 -5.03 -12.88 10.97
CA ILE A 31 -3.97 -12.46 11.87
C ILE A 31 -2.70 -12.24 11.04
N TRP A 32 -2.09 -11.06 11.17
CA TRP A 32 -0.77 -10.79 10.60
C TRP A 32 0.29 -11.55 11.39
N GLU A 33 1.09 -12.34 10.69
CA GLU A 33 2.17 -13.12 11.26
C GLU A 33 3.50 -12.77 10.57
N PRO A 34 4.60 -12.66 11.33
CA PRO A 34 5.92 -12.39 10.78
C PRO A 34 6.35 -13.45 9.76
N ILE A 35 6.85 -12.99 8.62
CA ILE A 35 7.43 -13.87 7.60
C ILE A 35 8.77 -14.41 8.12
N LYS A 36 8.83 -15.73 8.31
CA LYS A 36 10.00 -16.38 8.92
C LYS A 36 11.21 -16.47 7.99
N ASP A 37 10.95 -16.68 6.70
CA ASP A 37 11.99 -16.84 5.69
C ASP A 37 11.83 -15.83 4.57
N LEU A 38 12.54 -14.71 4.70
CA LEU A 38 12.56 -13.64 3.70
C LEU A 38 13.34 -14.04 2.44
N LYS A 39 14.10 -15.15 2.49
CA LYS A 39 14.83 -15.69 1.33
C LYS A 39 14.04 -16.74 0.57
N ASN A 40 12.81 -17.01 1.00
CA ASN A 40 11.91 -17.88 0.27
C ASN A 40 11.66 -17.29 -1.13
N GLU A 41 11.80 -18.12 -2.16
CA GLU A 41 11.68 -17.70 -3.57
C GLU A 41 10.34 -17.01 -3.88
N HIS A 42 9.25 -17.43 -3.21
CA HIS A 42 7.94 -16.81 -3.35
C HIS A 42 7.91 -15.38 -2.81
N ILE A 43 8.52 -15.16 -1.64
CA ILE A 43 8.60 -13.84 -1.00
C ILE A 43 9.47 -12.89 -1.82
N ILE A 44 10.58 -13.39 -2.37
CA ILE A 44 11.43 -12.64 -3.29
C ILE A 44 10.63 -12.24 -4.54
N ALA A 45 9.90 -13.17 -5.15
CA ALA A 45 9.11 -12.88 -6.35
C ALA A 45 8.00 -11.84 -6.10
N ILE A 46 7.36 -11.88 -4.93
CA ILE A 46 6.37 -10.86 -4.51
C ILE A 46 7.02 -9.48 -4.37
N ALA A 47 8.21 -9.40 -3.76
CA ALA A 47 8.95 -8.15 -3.62
C ALA A 47 9.37 -7.56 -4.98
N GLU A 48 9.87 -8.41 -5.88
CA GLU A 48 10.24 -8.02 -7.26
C GLU A 48 9.02 -7.55 -8.05
N PHE A 49 7.89 -8.22 -7.90
CA PHE A 49 6.62 -7.81 -8.49
C PHE A 49 6.19 -6.43 -7.99
N ALA A 50 6.27 -6.18 -6.67
CA ALA A 50 5.91 -4.90 -6.07
C ALA A 50 6.75 -3.74 -6.65
N VAL A 51 8.07 -3.92 -6.72
CA VAL A 51 8.99 -2.93 -7.29
C VAL A 51 8.74 -2.73 -8.79
N THR A 52 8.49 -3.81 -9.53
CA THR A 52 8.19 -3.75 -10.97
C THR A 52 6.91 -2.97 -11.24
N ASP A 53 5.84 -3.24 -10.50
CA ASP A 53 4.58 -2.53 -10.64
C ASP A 53 4.71 -1.05 -10.24
N PHE A 54 5.42 -0.76 -9.15
CA PHE A 54 5.73 0.61 -8.76
C PHE A 54 6.48 1.35 -9.88
N ASN A 55 7.56 0.78 -10.41
CA ASN A 55 8.32 1.37 -11.50
C ASN A 55 7.48 1.58 -12.76
N ARG A 56 6.60 0.63 -13.08
CA ARG A 56 5.67 0.75 -14.21
C ARG A 56 4.71 1.92 -14.03
N LYS A 57 4.18 2.13 -12.82
CA LYS A 57 3.19 3.18 -12.50
C LYS A 57 3.83 4.56 -12.32
N SER A 58 5.00 4.64 -11.70
CA SER A 58 5.65 5.89 -11.28
C SER A 58 6.79 6.33 -12.19
N HIS A 59 7.29 5.45 -13.05
CA HIS A 59 8.52 5.64 -13.84
C HIS A 59 9.76 5.92 -12.98
N ALA A 60 9.79 5.49 -11.72
CA ALA A 60 10.89 5.77 -10.80
C ALA A 60 12.19 5.01 -11.12
N GLY A 61 12.08 3.79 -11.67
CA GLY A 61 13.25 2.97 -12.03
C GLY A 61 14.10 2.50 -10.84
N VAL A 62 13.49 2.32 -9.67
CA VAL A 62 14.21 1.84 -8.47
C VAL A 62 14.56 0.36 -8.59
N VAL A 63 15.66 -0.04 -7.96
CA VAL A 63 16.15 -1.43 -7.96
C VAL A 63 16.01 -1.99 -6.56
N LEU A 64 15.34 -3.14 -6.43
CA LEU A 64 15.23 -3.87 -5.16
C LEU A 64 16.62 -4.26 -4.66
N LYS A 65 16.93 -3.90 -3.42
CA LYS A 65 18.19 -4.25 -2.76
C LYS A 65 18.03 -5.43 -1.81
N ASP A 66 17.08 -5.32 -0.88
CA ASP A 66 16.89 -6.30 0.19
C ASP A 66 15.48 -6.19 0.80
N ILE A 67 15.02 -7.30 1.39
CA ILE A 67 13.79 -7.41 2.18
C ILE A 67 14.20 -7.41 3.65
N ARG A 68 13.90 -6.33 4.37
CA ARG A 68 14.28 -6.16 5.78
C ARG A 68 13.40 -6.95 6.75
N GLY A 69 12.18 -7.24 6.33
CA GLY A 69 11.16 -7.84 7.16
C GLY A 69 9.81 -7.81 6.47
N GLY A 70 8.81 -8.38 7.14
CA GLY A 70 7.45 -8.33 6.66
C GLY A 70 6.54 -9.25 7.46
N ASP A 71 5.26 -9.06 7.24
CA ASP A 71 4.20 -9.86 7.82
C ASP A 71 3.31 -10.39 6.69
N SER A 72 2.66 -11.51 6.94
CA SER A 72 1.68 -12.10 6.03
C SER A 72 0.38 -12.38 6.77
N ALA A 73 -0.75 -12.28 6.06
CA ALA A 73 -2.07 -12.59 6.60
C ALA A 73 -2.91 -13.30 5.55
N ALA A 74 -3.57 -14.38 5.93
CA ALA A 74 -4.59 -15.02 5.09
C ALA A 74 -5.92 -14.26 5.23
N GLY A 75 -6.38 -13.63 4.15
CA GLY A 75 -7.75 -13.16 4.03
C GLY A 75 -8.70 -14.30 3.63
N ASP A 76 -9.97 -13.96 3.47
CA ASP A 76 -11.00 -14.95 3.09
C ASP A 76 -10.71 -15.55 1.71
N SER A 77 -10.09 -14.76 0.85
CA SER A 77 -9.96 -15.02 -0.57
C SER A 77 -8.56 -14.55 -1.07
N ASP A 78 -7.62 -14.27 -0.20
CA ASP A 78 -6.35 -13.69 -0.63
C ASP A 78 -5.29 -13.97 0.41
N TYR A 79 -4.04 -13.96 -0.03
CA TYR A 79 -2.90 -13.85 0.86
C TYR A 79 -2.37 -12.44 0.76
N ARG A 80 -2.12 -11.82 1.90
CA ARG A 80 -1.67 -10.44 1.98
C ARG A 80 -0.27 -10.42 2.52
N TYR A 81 0.59 -9.64 1.89
CA TYR A 81 1.98 -9.51 2.25
C TYR A 81 2.29 -8.04 2.48
N LEU A 82 2.79 -7.73 3.67
CA LEU A 82 3.38 -6.43 4.00
C LEU A 82 4.89 -6.64 4.01
N LEU A 83 5.61 -5.99 3.11
CA LEU A 83 7.05 -6.12 2.97
C LEU A 83 7.75 -4.79 3.23
N HIS A 84 8.80 -4.84 4.04
CA HIS A 84 9.73 -3.73 4.27
C HIS A 84 10.93 -3.89 3.35
N LEU A 85 11.06 -3.00 2.37
CA LEU A 85 12.00 -3.09 1.26
C LEU A 85 13.06 -2.00 1.38
N THR A 86 14.26 -2.33 0.94
CA THR A 86 15.30 -1.34 0.63
C THR A 86 15.54 -1.33 -0.87
N VAL A 87 15.80 -0.15 -1.43
CA VAL A 87 16.18 0.02 -2.83
C VAL A 87 17.57 0.65 -2.94
N GLU A 88 18.24 0.43 -4.07
CA GLU A 88 19.63 0.88 -4.26
C GLU A 88 19.77 2.30 -4.80
N GLN A 89 18.82 2.76 -5.62
CA GLN A 89 18.98 3.96 -6.44
C GLN A 89 17.67 4.78 -6.54
N PRO A 90 17.57 5.93 -5.85
CA PRO A 90 18.41 6.33 -4.71
C PRO A 90 18.20 5.39 -3.51
N PRO A 91 19.18 5.25 -2.59
CA PRO A 91 19.00 4.48 -1.37
C PRO A 91 17.80 4.98 -0.57
N SER A 92 16.80 4.14 -0.38
CA SER A 92 15.54 4.48 0.29
C SER A 92 14.86 3.22 0.82
N CYS A 93 13.95 3.40 1.78
CA CYS A 93 13.11 2.33 2.31
C CYS A 93 11.66 2.52 1.88
N TYR A 94 10.99 1.40 1.62
CA TYR A 94 9.60 1.37 1.21
C TYR A 94 8.84 0.26 1.90
N LYS A 95 7.59 0.53 2.25
CA LYS A 95 6.63 -0.49 2.64
C LYS A 95 5.74 -0.81 1.44
N ALA A 96 5.68 -2.08 1.07
CA ALA A 96 4.81 -2.57 0.02
C ALA A 96 3.72 -3.48 0.60
N VAL A 97 2.47 -3.29 0.15
CA VAL A 97 1.36 -4.20 0.46
C VAL A 97 0.91 -4.87 -0.83
N VAL A 98 0.99 -6.20 -0.87
CA VAL A 98 0.64 -7.02 -2.04
C VAL A 98 -0.44 -8.04 -1.68
N LEU A 99 -1.46 -8.14 -2.52
CA LEU A 99 -2.48 -9.20 -2.47
C LEU A 99 -2.12 -10.30 -3.45
N GLU A 100 -2.36 -11.54 -3.04
CA GLU A 100 -2.22 -12.74 -3.85
C GLU A 100 -3.54 -13.50 -3.91
N TYR A 101 -4.06 -13.64 -5.12
CA TYR A 101 -5.26 -14.41 -5.43
C TYR A 101 -4.85 -15.74 -6.07
N ASN A 102 -4.61 -16.75 -5.24
CA ASN A 102 -4.07 -18.04 -5.68
C ASN A 102 -4.87 -18.70 -6.81
N TRP A 103 -6.21 -18.63 -6.77
CA TRP A 103 -7.05 -19.25 -7.81
C TRP A 103 -7.08 -18.45 -9.13
N LEU A 104 -6.62 -17.20 -9.13
CA LEU A 104 -6.46 -16.38 -10.34
C LEU A 104 -5.03 -16.36 -10.85
N HIS A 105 -4.07 -16.94 -10.12
CA HIS A 105 -2.64 -16.77 -10.38
C HIS A 105 -2.27 -15.29 -10.57
N HIS A 106 -2.82 -14.43 -9.71
CA HIS A 106 -2.75 -12.99 -9.84
C HIS A 106 -2.24 -12.33 -8.57
N TRP A 107 -1.39 -11.33 -8.73
CA TRP A 107 -0.92 -10.46 -7.67
C TRP A 107 -1.33 -9.02 -7.96
N GLU A 108 -1.65 -8.28 -6.90
CA GLU A 108 -2.01 -6.87 -6.97
C GLU A 108 -1.27 -6.07 -5.89
N VAL A 109 -0.60 -4.98 -6.28
CA VAL A 109 0.02 -4.05 -5.32
C VAL A 109 -1.03 -3.04 -4.87
N LEU A 110 -1.39 -3.08 -3.59
CA LEU A 110 -2.30 -2.09 -2.99
C LEU A 110 -1.61 -0.78 -2.67
N SER A 111 -0.42 -0.86 -2.08
CA SER A 111 0.37 0.33 -1.77
C SER A 111 1.86 0.08 -1.87
N PHE A 112 2.58 1.16 -2.15
CA PHE A 112 4.04 1.21 -2.20
C PHE A 112 4.46 2.58 -1.67
N ASP A 113 4.69 2.66 -0.37
CA ASP A 113 4.83 3.91 0.36
C ASP A 113 6.25 4.04 0.89
N SER A 114 6.85 5.23 0.80
CA SER A 114 8.15 5.49 1.41
C SER A 114 8.08 5.32 2.92
N GLU A 115 9.09 4.71 3.53
CA GLU A 115 9.22 4.58 4.98
C GLU A 115 10.62 4.95 5.46
N THR A 116 10.76 5.15 6.77
CA THR A 116 12.07 5.35 7.39
C THR A 116 12.80 4.02 7.47
N CYS A 117 14.07 4.05 7.08
CA CYS A 117 14.98 2.98 7.43
C CYS A 117 15.31 3.01 8.94
#